data_AF-A0A087EDE0-F1
#
_entry.id   AF-A0A087EDE0-F1
#
_cell.length_a   1.000
_cell.length_b   1.000
_cell.length_c   1.000
_cell.angle_alpha   90.00
_cell.angle_beta   90.00
_cell.angle_gamma   90.00
#
_symmetry.space_group_name_H-M   'P 1'
#
loop_
_entity.id
_entity.type
_entity.pdbx_description
1 polymer ?
#
loop_
_entity_poly.entity_id
_entity_poly.type
_entity_poly.pdbx_seq_one_letter_code
_entity_poly.pdbx_strand_id
1 'polypeptide(L)'
;MLSQTTLSVDETADLVAVLKQRFPWIEEPPSSDICYATQNRQTAVKAMAQRSDCVIIVGSANSSNSVRLMEVAQESLGERGKAHRVDDAGELKTEWFDGVDTVGISSGASVPDELVSGVVDWLSTLDFTDITYEETVKENMKFVLPAALR
;
A
#
# COMPACT_ATOMS: atom_id res chain seq x y z
N MET A 1 -11.08 14.00 -18.46
CA MET A 1 -9.88 14.14 -17.61
C MET A 1 -9.19 12.79 -17.59
N LEU A 2 -7.86 12.76 -17.55
CA LEU A 2 -7.10 11.52 -17.35
C LEU A 2 -6.25 11.66 -16.08
N SER A 3 -5.98 10.55 -15.40
CA SER A 3 -5.16 10.51 -14.19
C SER A 3 -4.03 9.48 -14.30
N GLN A 4 -3.01 9.63 -13.45
CA GLN A 4 -1.92 8.65 -13.36
C GLN A 4 -2.41 7.40 -12.63
N THR A 5 -1.95 6.22 -13.08
CA THR A 5 -2.48 4.92 -12.62
C THR A 5 -2.14 4.56 -11.17
N THR A 6 -1.18 5.25 -10.55
CA THR A 6 -0.61 4.94 -9.22
C THR A 6 -0.93 5.98 -8.15
N LEU A 7 -1.86 6.92 -8.42
CA LEU A 7 -2.24 7.94 -7.46
C LEU A 7 -3.01 7.37 -6.26
N SER A 8 -3.14 8.19 -5.21
CA SER A 8 -4.12 7.97 -4.16
C SER A 8 -5.52 7.83 -4.72
N VAL A 9 -6.29 6.84 -4.27
CA VAL A 9 -7.70 6.75 -4.64
C VAL A 9 -8.49 7.93 -4.04
N ASP A 10 -8.25 8.25 -2.77
CA ASP A 10 -9.07 9.21 -2.03
C ASP A 10 -8.75 10.65 -2.46
N GLU A 11 -7.45 11.03 -2.50
CA GLU A 11 -7.09 12.39 -2.92
C GLU A 11 -7.48 12.66 -4.38
N THR A 12 -7.43 11.63 -5.23
CA THR A 12 -7.89 11.77 -6.61
C THR A 12 -9.40 12.00 -6.64
N ALA A 13 -10.17 11.30 -5.80
CA ALA A 13 -11.61 11.52 -5.70
C ALA A 13 -11.95 12.94 -5.20
N ASP A 14 -11.23 13.43 -4.20
CA ASP A 14 -11.39 14.80 -3.68
C ASP A 14 -11.04 15.85 -4.73
N LEU A 15 -9.91 15.68 -5.44
CA LEU A 15 -9.49 16.58 -6.51
C LEU A 15 -10.51 16.60 -7.66
N VAL A 16 -11.02 15.43 -8.04
CA VAL A 16 -12.06 15.28 -9.05
C VAL A 16 -13.33 16.02 -8.64
N ALA A 17 -13.74 15.92 -7.37
CA ALA A 17 -14.91 16.63 -6.86
C ALA A 17 -14.74 18.17 -6.98
N VAL A 18 -13.57 18.69 -6.62
CA VAL A 18 -13.24 20.12 -6.75
C VAL A 18 -13.24 20.55 -8.23
N LEU A 19 -12.67 19.74 -9.12
CA LEU A 19 -12.62 20.04 -10.56
C LEU A 19 -14.01 20.03 -11.19
N LYS A 20 -14.89 19.10 -10.82
CA LYS A 20 -16.30 19.09 -11.25
C LYS A 20 -17.04 20.33 -10.81
N GLN A 21 -16.82 20.80 -9.58
CA GLN A 21 -17.42 22.04 -9.09
C GLN A 21 -16.93 23.25 -9.90
N ARG A 22 -15.64 23.28 -10.24
CA ARG A 22 -15.03 24.39 -10.99
C ARG A 22 -15.35 24.37 -12.48
N PHE A 23 -15.45 23.18 -13.07
CA PHE A 23 -15.64 22.93 -14.49
C PHE A 23 -16.78 21.90 -14.70
N PRO A 24 -18.06 22.32 -14.62
CA PRO A 24 -19.19 21.39 -14.71
C PRO A 24 -19.32 20.62 -16.03
N TRP A 25 -18.60 21.05 -17.07
CA TRP A 25 -18.54 20.41 -18.39
C TRP A 25 -17.41 19.39 -18.53
N ILE A 26 -16.61 19.15 -17.47
CA ILE A 26 -15.51 18.20 -17.52
C ILE A 26 -16.04 16.77 -17.67
N GLU A 27 -15.57 16.05 -18.68
CA GLU A 27 -15.89 14.65 -18.90
C GLU A 27 -14.92 13.74 -18.15
N GLU A 28 -15.43 12.64 -17.60
CA GLU A 28 -14.63 11.58 -16.97
C GLU A 28 -14.72 10.30 -17.79
N PRO A 29 -13.64 9.50 -17.81
CA PRO A 29 -13.70 8.16 -18.36
C PRO A 29 -14.73 7.31 -17.60
N PRO A 30 -15.34 6.28 -18.22
CA PRO A 30 -16.34 5.42 -17.58
C PRO A 30 -15.84 4.70 -16.33
N SER A 31 -14.52 4.57 -16.19
CA SER A 31 -13.82 3.98 -15.05
C SER A 31 -12.59 4.83 -14.71
N SER A 32 -12.21 4.85 -13.42
CA SER A 32 -10.96 5.51 -12.99
C SER A 32 -9.75 4.97 -13.74
N ASP A 33 -8.81 5.85 -14.09
CA ASP A 33 -7.53 5.43 -14.68
C ASP A 33 -6.58 4.83 -13.62
N ILE A 34 -6.87 4.98 -12.31
CA ILE A 34 -6.12 4.29 -11.25
C ILE A 34 -6.33 2.78 -11.44
N CYS A 35 -5.24 2.03 -11.61
CA CYS A 35 -5.37 0.62 -11.94
C CYS A 35 -5.92 -0.20 -10.77
N TYR A 36 -6.54 -1.35 -11.07
CA TYR A 36 -7.11 -2.24 -10.06
C TYR A 36 -6.07 -2.63 -9.00
N ALA A 37 -4.83 -2.88 -9.41
CA ALA A 37 -3.75 -3.33 -8.54
C ALA A 37 -3.39 -2.29 -7.48
N THR A 38 -3.44 -1.00 -7.82
CA THR A 38 -3.23 0.11 -6.88
C THR A 38 -4.42 0.26 -5.94
N GLN A 39 -5.66 0.22 -6.46
CA GLN A 39 -6.87 0.32 -5.64
C GLN A 39 -6.97 -0.81 -4.61
N ASN A 40 -6.74 -2.05 -5.04
CA ASN A 40 -6.81 -3.23 -4.19
C ASN A 40 -5.78 -3.17 -3.06
N ARG A 41 -4.52 -2.80 -3.38
CA ARG A 41 -3.46 -2.69 -2.37
C ARG A 41 -3.73 -1.57 -1.38
N GLN A 42 -4.17 -0.40 -1.83
CA GLN A 42 -4.56 0.68 -0.91
C GLN A 42 -5.72 0.24 0.00
N THR A 43 -6.71 -0.48 -0.54
CA THR A 43 -7.83 -1.00 0.25
C THR A 43 -7.37 -2.02 1.29
N ALA A 44 -6.50 -2.96 0.92
CA ALA A 44 -5.91 -3.93 1.84
C ALA A 44 -5.09 -3.26 2.94
N VAL A 45 -4.25 -2.28 2.59
CA VAL A 45 -3.47 -1.52 3.56
C VAL A 45 -4.35 -0.74 4.53
N LYS A 46 -5.43 -0.11 4.07
CA LYS A 46 -6.39 0.58 4.96
C LYS A 46 -7.03 -0.37 5.96
N ALA A 47 -7.52 -1.52 5.49
CA ALA A 47 -8.16 -2.52 6.35
C ALA A 47 -7.18 -3.07 7.41
N MET A 48 -5.96 -3.40 6.99
CA MET A 48 -4.91 -3.87 7.88
C MET A 48 -4.48 -2.78 8.89
N ALA A 49 -4.29 -1.54 8.45
CA ALA A 49 -3.84 -0.43 9.32
C ALA A 49 -4.88 -0.05 10.40
N GLN A 50 -6.16 -0.36 10.21
CA GLN A 50 -7.18 -0.17 11.25
C GLN A 50 -7.02 -1.12 12.44
N ARG A 51 -6.26 -2.21 12.27
CA ARG A 51 -6.05 -3.26 13.27
C ARG A 51 -4.60 -3.36 13.74
N SER A 52 -3.76 -2.42 13.32
CA SER A 52 -2.33 -2.37 13.66
C SER A 52 -2.02 -1.13 14.49
N ASP A 53 -0.94 -1.22 15.28
CA ASP A 53 -0.36 -0.09 16.02
C ASP A 53 0.88 0.47 15.32
N CYS A 54 1.51 -0.33 14.46
CA CYS A 54 2.59 0.07 13.57
C CYS A 54 2.39 -0.59 12.20
N VAL A 55 2.78 0.09 11.13
CA VAL A 55 2.74 -0.49 9.77
C VAL A 55 4.08 -0.36 9.08
N ILE A 56 4.57 -1.46 8.50
CA ILE A 56 5.77 -1.50 7.68
C ILE A 56 5.37 -1.70 6.22
N ILE A 57 5.79 -0.76 5.37
CA ILE A 57 5.66 -0.86 3.91
C ILE A 57 7.04 -1.14 3.32
N VAL A 58 7.20 -2.33 2.74
CA VAL A 58 8.44 -2.70 2.04
C VAL A 58 8.42 -2.12 0.63
N GLY A 59 9.52 -1.49 0.24
CA GLY A 59 9.78 -1.03 -1.13
C GLY A 59 10.43 0.34 -1.20
N SER A 60 11.03 0.64 -2.35
CA SER A 60 11.93 1.79 -2.53
C SER A 60 11.27 3.15 -2.37
N ALA A 61 12.03 4.11 -1.84
CA ALA A 61 11.65 5.53 -1.79
C ALA A 61 11.41 6.13 -3.19
N ASN A 62 11.98 5.54 -4.23
CA ASN A 62 11.77 5.99 -5.62
C ASN A 62 10.52 5.39 -6.28
N SER A 63 9.79 4.51 -5.57
CA SER A 63 8.55 3.90 -6.04
C SER A 63 7.35 4.71 -5.56
N SER A 64 6.67 5.40 -6.48
CA SER A 64 5.44 6.16 -6.18
C SER A 64 4.37 5.28 -5.51
N ASN A 65 4.23 4.03 -5.93
CA ASN A 65 3.26 3.11 -5.31
C ASN A 65 3.65 2.76 -3.87
N SER A 66 4.93 2.52 -3.58
CA SER A 66 5.40 2.22 -2.21
C SER A 66 5.23 3.43 -1.29
N VAL A 67 5.58 4.63 -1.77
CA VAL A 67 5.37 5.88 -1.03
C VAL A 67 3.88 6.10 -0.75
N ARG A 68 3.01 5.93 -1.77
CA ARG A 68 1.57 6.10 -1.59
C ARG A 68 0.97 5.10 -0.61
N LEU A 69 1.42 3.85 -0.61
CA LEU A 69 0.96 2.87 0.38
C LEU A 69 1.36 3.25 1.81
N MET A 70 2.56 3.84 2.00
CA MET A 70 2.98 4.34 3.32
C MET A 70 2.12 5.53 3.77
N GLU A 71 1.83 6.47 2.87
CA GLU A 71 0.93 7.60 3.16
C GLU A 71 -0.47 7.11 3.55
N VAL A 72 -1.04 6.18 2.79
CA VAL A 72 -2.37 5.58 3.07
C VAL A 72 -2.37 4.82 4.40
N ALA A 73 -1.29 4.09 4.71
CA ALA A 73 -1.13 3.43 5.99
C ALA A 73 -1.08 4.43 7.15
N GLN A 74 -0.28 5.50 7.02
CA GLN A 74 -0.14 6.53 8.05
C GLN A 74 -1.45 7.27 8.31
N GLU A 75 -2.18 7.60 7.24
CA GLU A 75 -3.49 8.23 7.33
C GLU A 75 -4.50 7.32 8.04
N SER A 76 -4.48 6.02 7.75
CA SER A 76 -5.38 5.03 8.36
C SER A 76 -5.04 4.72 9.83
N LEU A 77 -3.76 4.76 10.19
CA LEU A 77 -3.31 4.65 11.58
C LEU A 77 -3.75 5.87 12.41
N GLY A 78 -3.65 7.06 11.83
CA GLY A 78 -3.87 8.31 12.55
C GLY A 78 -2.90 8.47 13.70
N GLU A 79 -3.36 8.99 14.84
CA GLU A 79 -2.54 9.21 16.04
C GLU A 79 -2.21 7.93 16.83
N ARG A 80 -2.84 6.80 16.48
CA ARG A 80 -2.65 5.51 17.18
C ARG A 80 -1.27 4.92 16.94
N GLY A 81 -0.62 5.29 15.83
CA GLY A 81 0.55 4.58 15.35
C GLY A 81 1.34 5.30 14.27
N LYS A 82 2.43 4.68 13.86
CA LYS A 82 3.28 5.19 12.77
C LYS A 82 3.42 4.15 11.66
N ALA A 83 3.45 4.64 10.42
CA ALA A 83 3.82 3.85 9.27
C ALA A 83 5.27 4.16 8.87
N HIS A 84 6.04 3.13 8.57
CA HIS A 84 7.43 3.23 8.13
C HIS A 84 7.58 2.56 6.77
N ARG A 85 8.32 3.20 5.87
CA ARG A 85 8.75 2.61 4.61
C ARG A 85 10.21 2.20 4.71
N VAL A 86 10.51 0.96 4.37
CA VAL A 86 11.85 0.39 4.36
C VAL A 86 12.16 -0.28 3.02
N ASP A 87 13.42 -0.26 2.59
CA ASP A 87 13.87 -1.04 1.44
C ASP A 87 13.97 -2.53 1.78
N ASP A 88 14.42 -2.87 2.98
CA ASP A 88 14.52 -4.24 3.50
C ASP A 88 14.54 -4.29 5.04
N ALA A 89 14.69 -5.49 5.61
CA ALA A 89 14.70 -5.72 7.05
C ALA A 89 15.87 -5.05 7.80
N GLY A 90 16.97 -4.75 7.10
CA GLY A 90 18.14 -4.09 7.69
C GLY A 90 17.91 -2.63 8.08
N GLU A 91 16.85 -2.00 7.55
CA GLU A 91 16.47 -0.63 7.92
C GLU A 91 15.51 -0.57 9.11
N LEU A 92 15.02 -1.72 9.59
CA LEU A 92 14.13 -1.78 10.75
C LEU A 92 14.86 -1.37 12.01
N LYS A 93 14.15 -0.66 12.88
CA LYS A 93 14.68 -0.20 14.16
C LYS A 93 13.80 -0.69 15.29
N THR A 94 14.42 -1.28 16.31
CA THR A 94 13.71 -1.90 17.44
C THR A 94 12.82 -0.91 18.18
N GLU A 95 13.23 0.36 18.28
CA GLU A 95 12.46 1.41 18.95
C GLU A 95 11.11 1.73 18.29
N TRP A 96 10.87 1.28 17.05
CA TRP A 96 9.56 1.45 16.39
C TRP A 96 8.51 0.50 16.95
N PHE A 97 8.92 -0.52 17.70
CA PHE A 97 8.07 -1.59 18.20
C PHE A 97 7.89 -1.55 19.72
N ASP A 98 8.43 -0.52 20.38
CA ASP A 98 8.25 -0.32 21.81
C ASP A 98 6.78 -0.04 22.13
N GLY A 99 6.14 -0.98 22.84
CA GLY A 99 4.72 -0.89 23.19
C GLY A 99 3.75 -1.12 22.03
N VAL A 100 4.22 -1.73 20.93
CA VAL A 100 3.39 -2.15 19.80
C VAL A 100 2.96 -3.60 19.98
N ASP A 101 1.65 -3.85 19.96
CA ASP A 101 1.10 -5.20 20.07
C ASP A 101 0.90 -5.84 18.69
N THR A 102 0.51 -5.04 17.69
CA THR A 102 0.24 -5.54 16.32
C THR A 102 0.99 -4.74 15.25
N VAL A 103 1.80 -5.45 14.46
CA VAL A 103 2.51 -4.88 13.30
C VAL A 103 1.86 -5.33 11.99
N GLY A 104 1.43 -4.35 11.21
CA GLY A 104 0.95 -4.55 9.87
C GLY A 104 2.09 -4.55 8.84
N ILE A 105 2.08 -5.49 7.89
CA ILE A 105 3.12 -5.59 6.86
C ILE A 105 2.46 -5.60 5.48
N SER A 106 2.97 -4.79 4.56
CA SER A 106 2.60 -4.82 3.14
C SER A 106 3.78 -4.39 2.28
N SER A 107 3.66 -4.52 0.96
CA SER A 107 4.73 -4.14 0.03
C SER A 107 4.23 -3.45 -1.23
N GLY A 108 5.13 -2.75 -1.91
CA GLY A 108 4.89 -2.24 -3.25
C GLY A 108 4.77 -3.37 -4.29
N ALA A 109 4.11 -3.09 -5.41
CA ALA A 109 3.84 -4.12 -6.45
C ALA A 109 5.09 -4.73 -7.10
N SER A 110 6.25 -4.06 -7.03
CA SER A 110 7.51 -4.49 -7.65
C SER A 110 8.51 -5.10 -6.66
N VAL A 111 8.08 -5.37 -5.43
CA VAL A 111 8.96 -5.85 -4.36
C VAL A 111 9.01 -7.37 -4.39
N PRO A 112 10.22 -7.99 -4.41
CA PRO A 112 10.35 -9.44 -4.29
C PRO A 112 9.84 -9.96 -2.94
N ASP A 113 9.18 -11.12 -2.96
CA ASP A 113 8.62 -11.76 -1.76
C ASP A 113 9.68 -12.02 -0.67
N GLU A 114 10.93 -12.30 -1.06
CA GLU A 114 12.05 -12.51 -0.14
C GLU A 114 12.31 -11.32 0.79
N LEU A 115 12.10 -10.09 0.31
CA LEU A 115 12.27 -8.88 1.13
C LEU A 115 11.16 -8.76 2.18
N VAL A 116 9.94 -9.16 1.83
CA VAL A 116 8.81 -9.18 2.76
C VAL A 116 9.02 -10.27 3.80
N SER A 117 9.43 -11.46 3.38
CA SER A 117 9.77 -12.57 4.27
C SER A 117 10.88 -12.19 5.25
N GLY A 118 11.92 -11.48 4.79
CA GLY A 118 12.99 -11.01 5.66
C GLY A 118 12.50 -10.05 6.76
N VAL A 119 11.50 -9.21 6.47
CA VAL A 119 10.87 -8.34 7.49
C VAL A 119 10.08 -9.17 8.51
N VAL A 120 9.34 -10.18 8.06
CA VAL A 120 8.61 -11.11 8.94
C VAL A 120 9.56 -11.87 9.85
N ASP A 121 10.66 -12.39 9.29
CA ASP A 121 11.68 -13.12 10.04
C ASP A 121 12.34 -12.23 11.09
N TRP A 122 12.65 -10.98 10.73
CA TRP A 122 13.23 -10.01 11.67
C TRP A 122 12.26 -9.70 12.82
N LEU A 123 10.98 -9.45 12.52
CA LEU A 123 9.95 -9.19 13.54
C LEU A 123 9.73 -10.39 14.47
N SER A 124 9.89 -11.61 13.95
CA SER A 124 9.83 -12.83 14.75
C SER A 124 10.93 -12.88 15.82
N THR A 125 12.07 -12.21 15.61
CA THR A 125 13.13 -12.08 16.63
C THR A 125 12.75 -11.16 17.79
N LEU A 126 11.68 -10.37 17.64
CA LEU A 126 11.08 -9.50 18.65
C LEU A 126 9.76 -10.08 19.21
N ASP A 127 9.58 -11.40 19.13
CA ASP A 127 8.41 -12.15 19.61
C ASP A 127 7.09 -11.91 18.85
N PHE A 128 7.09 -11.21 17.71
CA PHE A 128 5.95 -11.16 16.79
C PHE A 128 5.83 -12.46 16.00
N THR A 129 5.15 -13.46 16.56
CA THR A 129 5.10 -14.83 16.00
C THR A 129 3.74 -15.25 15.46
N ASP A 130 2.66 -14.56 15.82
CA ASP A 130 1.32 -14.85 15.31
C ASP A 130 1.06 -14.09 14.01
N ILE A 131 0.97 -14.82 12.90
CA ILE A 131 0.83 -14.24 11.56
C ILE A 131 -0.58 -14.48 11.04
N THR A 132 -1.30 -13.40 10.75
CA THR A 132 -2.60 -13.43 10.08
C THR A 132 -2.51 -12.72 8.73
N TYR A 133 -3.09 -13.33 7.69
CA TYR A 133 -3.17 -12.73 6.36
C TYR A 133 -4.49 -11.99 6.17
N GLU A 134 -4.42 -10.75 5.69
CA GLU A 134 -5.58 -9.93 5.33
C GLU A 134 -5.79 -10.00 3.80
N GLU A 135 -6.89 -10.62 3.37
CA GLU A 135 -7.28 -10.71 1.95
C GLU A 135 -8.60 -9.94 1.75
N THR A 136 -8.51 -8.72 1.20
CA THR A 136 -9.71 -7.90 0.94
C THR A 136 -10.33 -8.18 -0.44
N VAL A 137 -9.51 -8.50 -1.45
CA VAL A 137 -9.95 -8.71 -2.84
C VAL A 137 -9.10 -9.80 -3.51
N LYS A 138 -9.75 -10.78 -4.16
CA LYS A 138 -9.07 -11.79 -4.98
C LYS A 138 -8.70 -11.25 -6.35
N GLU A 139 -7.41 -11.17 -6.65
CA GLU A 139 -6.90 -10.76 -7.97
C GLU A 139 -6.83 -11.95 -8.94
N ASN A 140 -7.64 -11.92 -10.01
CA ASN A 140 -7.70 -12.99 -11.02
C ASN A 140 -7.13 -12.58 -12.39
N MET A 141 -6.57 -11.37 -12.52
CA MET A 141 -6.12 -10.84 -13.81
C MET A 141 -4.72 -11.39 -14.17
N LYS A 142 -4.58 -11.90 -15.40
CA LYS A 142 -3.30 -12.40 -15.93
C LYS A 142 -2.97 -11.71 -17.26
N PHE A 143 -1.76 -11.18 -17.37
CA PHE A 143 -1.22 -10.67 -18.62
C PHE A 143 -0.36 -11.75 -19.27
N VAL A 144 -0.77 -12.22 -20.45
CA VAL A 144 -0.01 -13.21 -21.22
C VAL A 144 1.07 -12.52 -22.03
N LEU A 145 2.22 -13.19 -22.18
CA LEU A 145 3.29 -12.69 -23.05
C LEU A 145 2.78 -12.54 -24.50
N PRO A 146 3.22 -11.48 -25.21
CA PRO A 146 2.97 -11.31 -26.63
C PRO A 146 3.41 -12.56 -27.41
N ALA A 147 2.72 -12.90 -28.49
CA ALA A 147 2.97 -14.12 -29.25
C ALA A 147 4.43 -14.25 -29.75
N ALA A 148 5.11 -13.12 -30.00
CA ALA A 148 6.51 -13.10 -30.43
C ALA A 148 7.53 -13.46 -29.33
N LEU A 149 7.10 -13.52 -28.06
CA LEU A 149 7.93 -13.78 -26.88
C LEU A 149 7.46 -15.04 -26.11
N ARG A 150 6.62 -15.88 -26.73
CA ARG A 150 6.21 -17.17 -26.19
C ARG A 150 7.14 -18.29 -26.63
#